data_AF-A0A7D9IN03-F1
#
_entry.id   AF-A0A7D9IN03-F1
#
_cell.length_a   1.000
_cell.length_b   1.000
_cell.length_c   1.000
_cell.angle_alpha   90.00
_cell.angle_beta   90.00
_cell.angle_gamma   90.00
#
_symmetry.space_group_name_H-M   'P 1'
#
loop_
_entity.id
_entity.type
_entity.pdbx_description
1 polymer ?
#
loop_
_entity_poly.entity_id
_entity_poly.type
_entity_poly.pdbx_seq_one_letter_code
_entity_poly.pdbx_strand_id
1 'polypeptide(L)'
;MTVCLAVSANGGLVFHTIFLGGMNRERFADFLTQQRLNLDPDEDVIFIYDGAPAQNNPPVPAPNTELRKLPRYCPFLNIVEQAISSLKAAIKTDISRPEIQRLMGDRNVQEINDYSWERFEPIFSWMPYSEISEQ
;
A
#
# COMPACT_ATOMS: atom_id res chain seq x y z
N MET A 1 9.18 -8.24 7.06
CA MET A 1 8.78 -6.85 6.79
C MET A 1 7.38 -6.88 6.20
N THR A 2 6.50 -6.00 6.65
CA THR A 2 5.15 -5.83 6.12
C THR A 2 5.03 -4.43 5.56
N VAL A 3 4.64 -4.32 4.29
CA VAL A 3 4.35 -3.05 3.61
C VAL A 3 2.84 -2.86 3.61
N CYS A 4 2.38 -1.68 4.02
CA CYS A 4 0.97 -1.30 4.03
C CYS A 4 0.79 -0.10 3.11
N LEU A 5 -0.17 -0.18 2.20
CA LEU A 5 -0.44 0.85 1.21
C LEU A 5 -1.89 1.32 1.31
N ALA A 6 -2.07 2.62 1.15
CA ALA A 6 -3.35 3.29 0.97
C ALA A 6 -3.39 3.85 -0.44
N VAL A 7 -4.30 3.37 -1.27
CA VAL A 7 -4.38 3.81 -2.67
C VAL A 7 -5.79 4.32 -2.93
N SER A 8 -5.88 5.55 -3.45
CA SER A 8 -7.11 6.16 -3.95
C SER A 8 -7.21 5.93 -5.46
N ALA A 9 -8.42 5.65 -5.94
CA ALA A 9 -8.67 5.51 -7.38
C ALA A 9 -8.39 6.80 -8.17
N ASN A 10 -8.57 7.96 -7.53
CA ASN A 10 -8.43 9.27 -8.20
C ASN A 10 -7.04 9.89 -7.98
N GLY A 11 -6.38 9.55 -6.86
CA GLY A 11 -5.13 10.20 -6.44
C GLY A 11 -3.89 9.30 -6.44
N GLY A 12 -4.04 7.99 -6.70
CA GLY A 12 -2.92 7.05 -6.58
C GLY A 12 -2.56 6.77 -5.11
N LEU A 13 -1.27 6.64 -4.79
CA LEU A 13 -0.81 6.36 -3.43
C LEU A 13 -1.09 7.56 -2.50
N VAL A 14 -1.93 7.36 -1.50
CA VAL A 14 -2.29 8.36 -0.48
C VAL A 14 -1.36 8.31 0.72
N PHE A 15 -0.99 7.10 1.13
CA PHE A 15 -0.17 6.87 2.31
C PHE A 15 0.47 5.48 2.25
N HIS A 16 1.65 5.34 2.83
CA HIS A 16 2.28 4.04 3.02
C HIS A 16 3.01 4.00 4.36
N THR A 17 3.18 2.79 4.88
CA THR A 17 4.03 2.55 6.04
C THR A 17 4.58 1.14 6.01
N ILE A 18 5.71 0.95 6.68
CA ILE A 18 6.46 -0.29 6.66
C ILE A 18 6.78 -0.67 8.09
N PHE A 19 6.47 -1.92 8.43
CA PHE A 19 6.69 -2.46 9.75
C PHE A 19 7.62 -3.65 9.71
N LEU A 20 8.42 -3.80 10.78
CA LEU A 20 9.05 -5.07 11.11
C LEU A 20 8.04 -5.96 11.87
N GLY A 21 7.97 -7.24 11.48
CA GLY A 21 6.91 -8.16 11.90
C GLY A 21 5.62 -8.03 11.07
N GLY A 22 4.55 -8.67 11.53
CA GLY A 22 3.25 -8.72 10.84
C GLY A 22 2.26 -7.63 11.23
N MET A 23 1.12 -7.58 10.55
CA MET A 23 -0.02 -6.72 10.90
C MET A 23 -0.75 -7.25 12.14
N ASN A 24 -1.15 -6.36 13.05
CA ASN A 24 -2.03 -6.66 14.17
C ASN A 24 -3.13 -5.60 14.27
N ARG A 25 -4.06 -5.74 15.22
CA ARG A 25 -5.21 -4.83 15.34
C ARG A 25 -4.82 -3.38 15.65
N GLU A 26 -3.85 -3.18 16.53
CA GLU A 26 -3.38 -1.84 16.92
C GLU A 26 -2.71 -1.15 15.73
N ARG A 27 -1.77 -1.84 15.07
CA ARG A 27 -1.09 -1.34 13.87
C ARG A 27 -2.07 -0.99 12.76
N PHE A 28 -3.15 -1.76 12.61
CA PHE A 28 -4.18 -1.45 11.62
C PHE A 28 -5.00 -0.21 12.00
N ALA A 29 -5.36 -0.04 13.27
CA ALA A 29 -6.07 1.14 13.74
C ALA A 29 -5.21 2.42 13.62
N ASP A 30 -3.92 2.32 13.96
CA ASP A 30 -2.96 3.42 13.81
C ASP A 30 -2.78 3.78 12.33
N PHE A 31 -2.69 2.77 11.46
CA PHE A 31 -2.62 2.95 10.02
C PHE A 31 -3.85 3.71 9.49
N LEU A 32 -5.07 3.31 9.85
CA LEU A 32 -6.30 4.02 9.47
C LEU A 32 -6.31 5.47 9.96
N THR A 33 -5.85 5.71 11.20
CA THR A 33 -5.78 7.05 11.79
C THR A 33 -4.80 7.93 11.03
N GLN A 34 -3.59 7.41 10.74
CA GLN A 34 -2.58 8.14 9.98
C GLN A 34 -3.03 8.42 8.54
N GLN A 35 -3.68 7.47 7.88
CA GLN A 35 -4.26 7.69 6.54
C GLN A 35 -5.25 8.85 6.57
N ARG A 36 -6.16 8.87 7.56
CA ARG A 36 -7.20 9.90 7.65
C ARG A 36 -6.65 11.30 7.94
N LEU A 37 -5.55 11.40 8.69
CA LEU A 37 -4.86 12.67 8.95
C LEU A 37 -4.20 13.27 7.71
N ASN A 38 -3.92 12.46 6.68
CA ASN A 38 -3.34 12.92 5.41
C ASN A 38 -4.42 13.33 4.37
N LEU A 39 -5.70 13.22 4.72
CA LEU A 39 -6.83 13.59 3.87
C LEU A 39 -7.52 14.83 4.44
N ASP A 40 -8.26 15.54 3.59
CA ASP A 40 -9.03 16.71 4.01
C ASP A 40 -10.01 16.32 5.14
N PRO A 41 -9.98 16.99 6.32
CA PRO A 41 -10.87 16.67 7.45
C PRO A 41 -12.36 16.82 7.12
N ASP A 42 -12.72 17.64 6.14
CA ASP A 42 -14.11 17.89 5.76
C ASP A 42 -14.61 16.96 4.63
N GLU A 43 -13.72 16.22 3.97
CA GLU A 43 -14.07 15.25 2.95
C GLU A 43 -14.70 13.98 3.55
N ASP A 44 -15.78 13.50 2.90
CA ASP A 44 -16.37 12.19 3.17
C ASP A 44 -15.51 11.09 2.56
N VAL A 45 -14.87 10.30 3.43
CA VAL A 45 -13.92 9.25 3.03
C VAL A 45 -14.49 7.87 3.31
N ILE A 46 -14.40 6.98 2.33
CA ILE A 46 -14.74 5.56 2.49
C ILE A 46 -13.45 4.74 2.38
N PHE A 47 -13.04 4.08 3.47
CA PHE A 47 -11.95 3.12 3.44
C PHE A 47 -12.47 1.72 3.10
N ILE A 48 -11.87 1.11 2.07
CA ILE A 48 -12.20 -0.24 1.60
C ILE A 48 -11.05 -1.19 1.95
N TYR A 49 -11.35 -2.35 2.54
CA TYR A 49 -10.32 -3.30 3.01
C TYR A 49 -10.77 -4.78 2.97
N ASP A 50 -9.83 -5.73 2.91
CA ASP A 50 -10.07 -7.17 2.70
C ASP A 50 -10.59 -7.92 3.94
N GLY A 51 -10.45 -7.32 5.11
CA GLY A 51 -11.02 -7.80 6.37
C GLY A 51 -10.35 -9.06 6.92
N ALA A 52 -9.02 -9.13 6.80
CA ALA A 52 -8.17 -10.13 7.44
C ALA A 52 -8.36 -10.16 8.98
N PRO A 53 -7.90 -11.19 9.70
CA PRO A 53 -8.16 -11.33 11.14
C PRO A 53 -7.78 -10.11 11.99
N ALA A 54 -6.67 -9.45 11.67
CA ALA A 54 -6.20 -8.22 12.35
C ALA A 54 -7.12 -7.02 12.13
N GLN A 55 -7.92 -7.03 11.05
CA GLN A 55 -8.76 -5.93 10.60
C GLN A 55 -10.25 -6.15 10.96
N ASN A 56 -10.56 -7.10 11.84
CA ASN A 56 -11.93 -7.32 12.27
C ASN A 56 -12.37 -6.22 13.24
N ASN A 57 -13.51 -5.59 12.93
CA ASN A 57 -14.16 -4.51 13.69
C ASN A 57 -13.17 -3.40 14.12
N PRO A 58 -12.49 -2.74 13.16
CA PRO A 58 -11.61 -1.63 13.46
C PRO A 58 -12.39 -0.43 13.98
N PRO A 59 -11.77 0.44 14.81
CA PRO A 59 -12.38 1.71 15.18
C PRO A 59 -12.48 2.63 13.97
N VAL A 60 -13.53 3.45 13.91
CA VAL A 60 -13.64 4.54 12.93
C VAL A 60 -12.59 5.61 13.28
N PRO A 61 -11.69 5.98 12.35
CA PRO A 61 -10.52 6.80 12.70
C PRO A 61 -10.82 8.29 12.89
N ALA A 62 -11.86 8.84 12.25
CA ALA A 62 -12.28 10.25 12.41
C ALA A 62 -13.74 10.44 11.95
N PRO A 63 -14.34 11.63 12.17
CA PRO A 63 -15.59 12.03 11.52
C PRO A 63 -15.53 11.94 9.99
N ASN A 64 -16.69 11.97 9.33
CA ASN A 64 -16.83 11.89 7.87
C ASN A 64 -16.09 10.67 7.27
N THR A 65 -16.00 9.58 8.04
CA THR A 65 -15.27 8.37 7.62
C THR A 65 -16.15 7.14 7.75
N GLU A 66 -16.27 6.39 6.66
CA GLU A 66 -16.92 5.10 6.62
C GLU A 66 -15.89 3.99 6.39
N LEU A 67 -16.08 2.85 7.06
CA LEU A 67 -15.25 1.66 6.86
C LEU A 67 -16.09 0.57 6.18
N ARG A 68 -15.69 0.18 4.97
CA ARG A 68 -16.34 -0.89 4.19
C ARG A 68 -15.43 -2.08 4.02
N LYS A 69 -15.86 -3.21 4.56
CA LYS A 69 -15.19 -4.50 4.39
C LYS A 69 -15.60 -5.12 3.05
N LEU A 70 -14.62 -5.52 2.25
CA LEU A 70 -14.84 -6.28 1.03
C LEU A 70 -15.43 -7.67 1.33
N PRO A 71 -16.24 -8.23 0.41
CA PRO A 71 -16.60 -9.62 0.48
C PRO A 71 -15.35 -10.52 0.48
N ARG A 72 -15.45 -11.66 1.15
CA ARG A 72 -14.33 -12.62 1.24
C ARG A 72 -13.94 -13.11 -0.15
N TYR A 73 -12.62 -13.23 -0.37
CA TYR A 73 -12.02 -13.77 -1.60
C TYR A 73 -12.28 -12.94 -2.87
N CYS A 74 -12.38 -11.60 -2.73
CA CYS A 74 -12.53 -10.68 -3.87
C CYS A 74 -11.27 -9.82 -4.11
N PRO A 75 -10.09 -10.41 -4.42
CA PRO A 75 -8.84 -9.66 -4.60
C PRO A 75 -8.88 -8.72 -5.81
N PHE A 76 -9.66 -9.03 -6.84
CA PHE A 76 -9.82 -8.17 -8.03
C PHE A 76 -10.47 -6.82 -7.72
N LEU A 77 -11.29 -6.77 -6.67
CA LEU A 77 -11.93 -5.54 -6.19
C LEU A 77 -11.02 -4.73 -5.25
N ASN A 78 -9.84 -5.26 -4.90
CA ASN A 78 -8.89 -4.60 -4.04
C ASN A 78 -7.77 -3.96 -4.86
N ILE A 79 -7.90 -2.66 -5.14
CA ILE A 79 -6.88 -1.87 -5.85
C ILE A 79 -5.49 -1.95 -5.19
N VAL A 80 -5.44 -2.16 -3.86
CA VAL A 80 -4.19 -2.32 -3.13
C VAL A 80 -3.45 -3.59 -3.54
N GLU A 81 -4.15 -4.69 -3.83
CA GLU A 81 -3.50 -5.94 -4.30
C GLU A 81 -2.86 -5.75 -5.68
N GLN A 82 -3.51 -4.98 -6.56
CA GLN A 82 -2.96 -4.63 -7.86
C GLN A 82 -1.73 -3.73 -7.72
N ALA A 83 -1.78 -2.75 -6.81
CA ALA A 83 -0.68 -1.85 -6.51
C ALA A 83 0.53 -2.61 -5.92
N ILE A 84 0.30 -3.52 -4.98
CA ILE A 84 1.34 -4.40 -4.40
C ILE A 84 1.94 -5.31 -5.48
N SER A 85 1.11 -5.87 -6.36
CA SER A 85 1.59 -6.73 -7.45
C SER A 85 2.50 -5.95 -8.42
N SER A 86 2.12 -4.73 -8.77
CA SER A 86 2.91 -3.83 -9.63
C SER A 86 4.22 -3.43 -8.95
N LEU A 87 4.18 -3.09 -7.65
CA LEU A 87 5.36 -2.78 -6.85
C LEU A 87 6.33 -3.97 -6.81
N LYS A 88 5.83 -5.18 -6.55
CA LYS A 88 6.66 -6.39 -6.54
C LYS A 88 7.32 -6.64 -7.89
N ALA A 89 6.59 -6.46 -8.99
CA ALA A 89 7.14 -6.62 -10.33
C ALA A 89 8.25 -5.59 -10.61
N ALA A 90 8.04 -4.33 -10.26
CA ALA A 90 9.03 -3.28 -10.45
C ALA A 90 10.29 -3.49 -9.59
N ILE A 91 10.14 -3.85 -8.32
CA ILE A 91 11.27 -4.20 -7.44
C ILE A 91 12.05 -5.37 -8.05
N LYS A 92 11.36 -6.42 -8.52
CA LYS A 92 12.02 -7.58 -9.12
C LYS A 92 12.77 -7.21 -10.40
N THR A 93 12.18 -6.38 -11.26
CA THR A 93 12.83 -5.87 -12.46
C THR A 93 14.06 -5.05 -12.11
N ASP A 94 13.97 -4.17 -11.12
CA ASP A 94 15.09 -3.33 -10.71
C ASP A 94 16.25 -4.15 -10.14
N ILE A 95 15.94 -5.11 -9.25
CA ILE A 95 16.92 -6.06 -8.70
C ILE A 95 17.54 -6.93 -9.80
N SER A 96 16.81 -7.22 -10.88
CA SER A 96 17.33 -8.04 -11.98
C SER A 96 18.40 -7.34 -12.83
N ARG A 97 18.57 -6.01 -12.68
CA ARG A 97 19.53 -5.23 -13.46
C ARG A 97 20.97 -5.63 -13.10
N PRO A 98 21.86 -5.87 -14.08
CA PRO A 98 23.21 -6.38 -13.82
C PRO A 98 24.04 -5.55 -12.84
N GLU A 99 23.91 -4.22 -12.89
CA GLU A 99 24.57 -3.28 -11.98
C GLU A 99 24.12 -3.45 -10.53
N ILE A 100 22.83 -3.69 -10.30
CA ILE A 100 22.26 -3.92 -8.97
C ILE A 100 22.65 -5.30 -8.46
N GLN A 101 22.63 -6.32 -9.32
CA GLN A 101 23.09 -7.65 -8.94
C GLN A 101 24.57 -7.68 -8.55
N ARG A 102 25.42 -6.89 -9.22
CA ARG A 102 26.83 -6.74 -8.84
C ARG A 102 26.96 -6.07 -7.48
N LEU A 103 26.23 -4.98 -7.25
CA LEU A 103 26.21 -4.27 -5.96
C LEU A 103 25.71 -5.16 -4.81
N MET A 104 24.68 -5.98 -5.03
CA MET A 104 24.19 -6.93 -4.04
C MET A 104 25.13 -8.13 -3.83
N GLY A 105 25.88 -8.53 -4.87
CA GLY A 105 26.88 -9.59 -4.81
C GLY A 105 28.13 -9.19 -4.02
N ASP A 106 28.48 -7.90 -4.08
CA ASP A 106 29.52 -7.29 -3.27
C ASP A 106 29.00 -7.07 -1.85
N ARG A 107 29.44 -7.89 -0.89
CA ARG A 107 28.99 -7.92 0.52
C ARG A 107 29.28 -6.65 1.34
N ASN A 108 29.55 -5.51 0.73
CA ASN A 108 29.65 -4.22 1.42
C ASN A 108 28.24 -3.65 1.63
N VAL A 109 27.65 -4.08 2.75
CA VAL A 109 26.25 -3.88 3.17
C VAL A 109 25.80 -2.41 3.30
N GLN A 110 26.72 -1.44 3.22
CA GLN A 110 26.38 -0.02 3.45
C GLN A 110 25.51 0.59 2.33
N GLU A 111 25.69 0.22 1.05
CA GLU A 111 24.90 0.79 -0.06
C GLU A 111 23.49 0.18 -0.20
N ILE A 112 23.22 -0.97 0.43
CA ILE A 112 21.89 -1.62 0.40
C ILE A 112 20.91 -0.92 1.37
N ASN A 113 21.40 -0.25 2.41
CA ASN A 113 20.53 0.48 3.33
C ASN A 113 19.98 1.79 2.74
N ASP A 114 20.60 2.31 1.68
CA ASP A 114 20.16 3.50 0.95
C ASP A 114 19.24 3.17 -0.25
N TYR A 115 18.76 1.92 -0.34
CA TYR A 115 17.76 1.52 -1.33
C TYR A 115 16.40 2.18 -1.01
N SER A 116 16.29 3.45 -1.43
CA SER A 116 15.20 4.37 -1.08
C SER A 116 13.88 4.05 -1.79
N TRP A 117 12.79 4.20 -1.05
CA TRP A 117 11.40 4.05 -1.52
C TRP A 117 11.03 5.02 -2.63
N GLU A 118 11.68 6.18 -2.69
CA GLU A 118 11.48 7.23 -3.70
C GLU A 118 11.65 6.69 -5.13
N ARG A 119 12.48 5.66 -5.32
CA ARG A 119 12.70 5.01 -6.62
C ARG A 119 11.45 4.31 -7.18
N PHE A 120 10.52 3.95 -6.30
CA PHE A 120 9.31 3.19 -6.65
C PHE A 120 8.03 4.03 -6.54
N GLU A 121 8.09 5.26 -6.00
CA GLU A 121 6.94 6.18 -5.96
C GLU A 121 6.29 6.44 -7.33
N PRO A 122 7.04 6.59 -8.44
CA PRO A 122 6.44 6.80 -9.76
C PRO A 122 5.54 5.66 -10.25
N ILE A 123 5.59 4.46 -9.65
CA ILE A 123 4.67 3.36 -10.01
C ILE A 123 3.23 3.72 -9.66
N PHE A 124 3.04 4.48 -8.59
CA PHE A 124 1.71 4.79 -8.08
C PHE A 124 1.12 6.07 -8.67
N SER A 125 1.92 6.86 -9.41
CA SER A 125 1.44 8.05 -10.11
C SER A 125 0.69 7.74 -11.42
N TRP A 126 0.75 6.50 -11.92
CA TRP A 126 0.18 6.06 -13.21
C TRP A 126 -0.79 4.89 -13.09
N MET A 127 -1.52 4.72 -11.98
CA MET A 127 -2.61 3.73 -11.91
C MET A 127 -3.97 4.37 -12.21
N PRO A 128 -4.35 4.63 -13.49
CA PRO A 128 -5.71 5.02 -13.83
C PRO A 128 -6.66 3.83 -13.77
N TYR A 129 -7.82 4.06 -13.17
CA TYR A 129 -8.96 3.12 -13.12
C TYR A 129 -9.71 3.11 -14.47
N SER A 130 -9.12 2.59 -15.55
CA SER A 130 -9.78 2.59 -16.86
C SER A 130 -10.13 1.22 -17.46
N GLU A 131 -10.13 0.12 -16.69
CA GLU A 131 -10.57 -1.20 -17.21
C GLU A 131 -11.43 -2.04 -16.24
N ILE A 132 -12.23 -1.42 -15.37
CA ILE A 132 -13.28 -2.15 -14.62
C ILE A 132 -14.60 -1.36 -14.60
N SER A 133 -15.03 -0.93 -15.78
CA SER A 133 -16.42 -0.55 -16.04
C SER A 133 -16.83 -0.99 -17.44
N GLU A 134 -16.82 -2.30 -17.69
CA GLU A 134 -17.63 -2.98 -18.71
C GLU A 134 -17.29 -4.48 -18.68
N GLN A 135 -17.98 -5.22 -17.81
CA GLN A 135 -18.41 -6.62 -18.02
C GLN A 135 -19.37 -7.05 -16.92
#